data_AF-A0A953USP1-F1
#
_entry.id   AF-A0A953USP1-F1
#
_cell.length_a   1.000
_cell.length_b   1.000
_cell.length_c   1.000
_cell.angle_alpha   90.00
_cell.angle_beta   90.00
_cell.angle_gamma   90.00
#
_symmetry.space_group_name_H-M   'P 1'
#
loop_
_entity.id
_entity.type
_entity.pdbx_description
1 polymer ?
#
loop_
_entity_poly.entity_id
_entity_poly.type
_entity_poly.pdbx_seq_one_letter_code
_entity_poly.pdbx_strand_id
1 'polypeptide(L)'
;MKETLPPKRTFLACAAACACILSGLLLLQARAQRLPNRGAGRFMRTVIAEARGRHALSSLAFRNVTMAGYYENLLRESEESEGRSLIAWLWTGEKWSRTHGQADIYIRQGFLLWEPRPGFAKVDLKEGPVFTNSHGMFAPEYPVEKSAAIRRIALLGDSLARGYGIAMDRRFDKLFERRLNAEGRAGGGKRFEVLNFAVTAYRPTQMYDVAVRKASLFQPDVYMITLTELGVSNNWSSHLAQLLPHGIDPRYDFLRQALAAAGVHRNDEPLVAQTKLARYQLPILRSLLLHLKKFADLSSANVIVVFLSGVEPPELSLPPFRGIRELVTETGVTMVDLLDTFSSTSDLDTMRVAWYDPHPNPDGHQLIANNLYRKLREQPAGWSALVGR
;
A
#
# COMPACT_ATOMS: atom_id res chain seq x y z
N MET A 1 -0.12 -24.40 -55.17
CA MET A 1 0.08 -24.02 -53.76
C MET A 1 -0.17 -25.23 -52.88
N LYS A 2 0.88 -25.82 -52.29
CA LYS A 2 0.77 -26.83 -51.22
C LYS A 2 1.50 -26.26 -50.01
N GLU A 3 0.76 -25.93 -48.97
CA GLU A 3 1.31 -25.59 -47.66
C GLU A 3 2.15 -26.77 -47.15
N THR A 4 3.41 -26.51 -46.88
CA THR A 4 4.31 -27.46 -46.23
C THR A 4 4.07 -27.39 -44.73
N LEU A 5 3.39 -28.42 -44.19
CA LEU A 5 3.29 -28.65 -42.75
C LEU A 5 4.69 -28.62 -42.10
N PRO A 6 4.85 -28.00 -40.91
CA PRO A 6 6.13 -28.01 -40.22
C PRO A 6 6.56 -29.46 -39.89
N PRO A 7 7.87 -29.75 -39.91
CA PRO A 7 8.35 -31.12 -39.85
C PRO A 7 8.03 -31.77 -38.49
N LYS A 8 7.35 -32.92 -38.49
CA LYS A 8 6.97 -33.73 -37.31
C LYS A 8 8.08 -33.93 -36.25
N ARG A 9 9.36 -33.75 -36.63
CA ARG A 9 10.53 -33.82 -35.73
C ARG A 9 10.58 -32.68 -34.69
N THR A 10 10.10 -31.48 -35.00
CA THR A 10 10.07 -30.38 -34.00
C THR A 10 8.95 -30.58 -32.98
N PHE A 11 7.80 -31.14 -33.39
CA PHE A 11 6.72 -31.47 -32.45
C PHE A 11 7.11 -32.57 -31.46
N LEU A 12 7.71 -33.67 -31.94
CA LEU A 12 8.17 -34.77 -31.08
C LEU A 12 9.29 -34.34 -30.13
N ALA A 13 10.22 -33.48 -30.58
CA ALA A 13 11.27 -32.94 -29.73
C ALA A 13 10.71 -32.02 -28.64
N CYS A 14 9.76 -31.14 -28.98
CA CYS A 14 9.07 -30.30 -27.99
C CYS A 14 8.22 -31.14 -27.02
N ALA A 15 7.50 -32.16 -27.53
CA ALA A 15 6.71 -33.06 -26.70
C ALA A 15 7.58 -33.86 -25.73
N ALA A 16 8.74 -34.35 -26.18
CA ALA A 16 9.71 -35.03 -25.33
C ALA A 16 10.31 -34.10 -24.27
N ALA A 17 10.68 -32.87 -24.65
CA ALA A 17 11.18 -31.87 -23.71
C ALA A 17 10.13 -31.51 -22.65
N CYS A 18 8.88 -31.28 -23.05
CA CYS A 18 7.76 -31.06 -22.13
C CYS A 18 7.52 -32.27 -21.22
N ALA A 19 7.55 -33.49 -21.75
CA ALA A 19 7.38 -34.71 -20.96
C ALA A 19 8.52 -34.90 -19.93
N CYS A 20 9.76 -34.59 -20.30
CA CYS A 20 10.91 -34.61 -19.39
C CYS A 20 10.79 -33.55 -18.30
N ILE A 21 10.36 -32.33 -18.64
CA ILE A 21 10.14 -31.25 -17.67
C ILE A 21 9.00 -31.64 -16.70
N LEU A 22 7.88 -32.13 -17.21
CA LEU A 22 6.74 -32.56 -16.40
C LEU A 22 7.10 -33.75 -15.50
N SER A 23 7.84 -34.72 -16.02
CA SER A 23 8.33 -35.86 -15.24
C SER A 23 9.35 -35.44 -14.18
N GLY A 24 10.23 -34.47 -14.50
CA GLY A 24 11.14 -33.84 -13.55
C GLY A 24 10.38 -33.14 -12.42
N LEU A 25 9.35 -32.36 -12.75
CA LEU A 25 8.49 -31.68 -11.78
C LEU A 25 7.71 -32.67 -10.91
N LEU A 26 7.17 -33.76 -11.49
CA LEU A 26 6.49 -34.83 -10.75
C LEU A 26 7.44 -35.58 -9.80
N LEU A 27 8.67 -35.86 -10.24
CA LEU A 27 9.71 -36.48 -9.40
C LEU A 27 10.13 -35.56 -8.26
N LEU A 28 10.35 -34.29 -8.57
CA LEU A 28 10.67 -33.25 -7.60
C LEU A 28 9.54 -33.14 -6.56
N GLN A 29 8.29 -33.13 -7.02
CA GLN A 29 7.10 -33.13 -6.19
C GLN A 29 7.08 -34.36 -5.27
N ALA A 30 7.17 -35.56 -5.84
CA ALA A 30 7.15 -36.84 -5.11
C ALA A 30 8.27 -36.93 -4.05
N ARG A 31 9.45 -36.37 -4.32
CA ARG A 31 10.62 -36.48 -3.43
C ARG A 31 10.85 -35.28 -2.52
N ALA A 32 10.05 -34.22 -2.62
CA ALA A 32 10.24 -33.00 -1.84
C ALA A 32 10.34 -33.23 -0.33
N GLN A 33 9.53 -34.13 0.24
CA GLN A 33 9.57 -34.43 1.68
C GLN A 33 10.90 -35.01 2.16
N ARG A 34 11.72 -35.57 1.25
CA ARG A 34 13.05 -36.12 1.54
C ARG A 34 14.19 -35.09 1.41
N LEU A 35 13.89 -33.88 0.94
CA LEU A 35 14.90 -32.82 0.90
C LEU A 35 15.26 -32.37 2.33
N PRO A 36 16.53 -32.00 2.58
CA PRO A 36 16.97 -31.53 3.88
C PRO A 36 16.23 -30.25 4.27
N ASN A 37 15.82 -30.14 5.55
CA ASN A 37 15.12 -28.96 6.08
C ASN A 37 16.08 -27.78 6.39
N ARG A 38 16.99 -27.48 5.45
CA ARG A 38 17.97 -26.38 5.55
C ARG A 38 18.40 -25.91 4.17
N GLY A 39 18.79 -24.64 4.05
CA GLY A 39 19.27 -24.04 2.80
C GLY A 39 18.29 -24.19 1.64
N ALA A 40 18.81 -24.46 0.44
CA ALA A 40 18.01 -24.67 -0.78
C ALA A 40 16.99 -25.82 -0.66
N GLY A 41 17.27 -26.83 0.19
CA GLY A 41 16.34 -27.95 0.44
C GLY A 41 15.07 -27.52 1.17
N ARG A 42 15.17 -26.57 2.11
CA ARG A 42 14.00 -25.98 2.79
C ARG A 42 13.18 -25.13 1.82
N PHE A 43 13.84 -24.31 1.01
CA PHE A 43 13.19 -23.47 0.00
C PHE A 43 12.36 -24.32 -0.98
N MET A 44 12.96 -25.37 -1.56
CA MET A 44 12.27 -26.24 -2.51
C MET A 44 11.14 -27.05 -1.85
N ARG A 45 11.28 -27.44 -0.57
CA ARG A 45 10.19 -28.06 0.20
C ARG A 45 9.01 -27.14 0.38
N THR A 46 9.27 -25.88 0.72
CA THR A 46 8.23 -24.86 0.85
C THR A 46 7.52 -24.66 -0.47
N VAL A 47 8.24 -24.35 -1.55
CA VAL A 47 7.66 -24.14 -2.89
C VAL A 47 6.78 -25.32 -3.35
N ILE A 48 7.18 -26.56 -3.07
CA ILE A 48 6.44 -27.77 -3.48
C ILE A 48 5.26 -28.09 -2.54
N ALA A 49 5.42 -27.88 -1.23
CA ALA A 49 4.32 -28.00 -0.29
C ALA A 49 3.24 -26.95 -0.60
N GLU A 50 3.64 -25.75 -1.00
CA GLU A 50 2.75 -24.68 -1.48
C GLU A 50 2.08 -25.00 -2.81
N ALA A 51 2.77 -25.59 -3.77
CA ALA A 51 2.13 -26.01 -5.01
C ALA A 51 1.13 -27.18 -4.80
N ARG A 52 1.27 -27.93 -3.70
CA ARG A 52 0.39 -29.06 -3.33
C ARG A 52 -0.82 -28.64 -2.51
N GLY A 53 -0.64 -27.72 -1.57
CA GLY A 53 -1.75 -27.10 -0.86
C GLY A 53 -2.28 -25.97 -1.73
N ARG A 54 -3.48 -26.11 -2.31
CA ARG A 54 -4.17 -24.99 -2.99
C ARG A 54 -4.59 -23.88 -2.01
N HIS A 55 -3.73 -23.54 -1.04
CA HIS A 55 -3.96 -22.66 0.09
C HIS A 55 -2.68 -21.87 0.39
N ALA A 56 -2.66 -20.63 -0.10
CA ALA A 56 -2.24 -19.43 0.62
C ALA A 56 -0.95 -19.44 1.48
N LEU A 57 0.22 -19.72 0.90
CA LEU A 57 1.44 -18.93 1.18
C LEU A 57 1.86 -18.06 -0.01
N SER A 58 0.90 -17.75 -0.88
CA SER A 58 1.02 -16.77 -1.96
C SER A 58 1.15 -15.31 -1.49
N SER A 59 1.20 -15.02 -0.19
CA SER A 59 1.33 -13.63 0.26
C SER A 59 2.71 -13.29 0.80
N LEU A 60 3.32 -13.93 1.80
CA LEU A 60 4.47 -13.28 2.47
C LEU A 60 5.77 -13.26 1.64
N ALA A 61 6.20 -14.41 1.11
CA ALA A 61 7.42 -14.48 0.29
C ALA A 61 7.20 -13.89 -1.11
N PHE A 62 6.02 -14.11 -1.69
CA PHE A 62 5.63 -13.48 -2.95
C PHE A 62 5.45 -11.97 -2.78
N ARG A 63 4.70 -11.45 -1.80
CA ARG A 63 4.67 -10.01 -1.44
C ARG A 63 6.08 -9.48 -1.28
N ASN A 64 6.92 -10.14 -0.49
CA ASN A 64 8.28 -9.62 -0.28
C ASN A 64 9.12 -9.60 -1.56
N VAL A 65 8.81 -10.40 -2.59
CA VAL A 65 9.52 -10.40 -3.88
C VAL A 65 8.84 -9.49 -4.91
N THR A 66 7.51 -9.53 -5.04
CA THR A 66 6.74 -8.72 -5.98
C THR A 66 6.51 -7.31 -5.49
N MET A 67 6.20 -7.11 -4.21
CA MET A 67 6.08 -5.78 -3.62
C MET A 67 7.44 -5.13 -3.45
N ALA A 68 8.50 -5.85 -3.05
CA ALA A 68 9.84 -5.26 -3.06
C ALA A 68 10.25 -4.87 -4.47
N GLY A 69 10.07 -5.74 -5.47
CA GLY A 69 10.35 -5.37 -6.87
C GLY A 69 9.48 -4.20 -7.37
N TYR A 70 8.19 -4.17 -7.03
CA TYR A 70 7.27 -3.08 -7.35
C TYR A 70 7.69 -1.75 -6.71
N TYR A 71 8.06 -1.74 -5.43
CA TYR A 71 8.50 -0.54 -4.71
C TYR A 71 9.93 -0.12 -5.05
N GLU A 72 10.83 -1.06 -5.33
CA GLU A 72 12.17 -0.78 -5.87
C GLU A 72 12.09 -0.08 -7.24
N ASN A 73 11.09 -0.42 -8.06
CA ASN A 73 10.85 0.26 -9.34
C ASN A 73 10.38 1.71 -9.15
N LEU A 74 9.64 2.02 -8.08
CA LEU A 74 9.34 3.41 -7.72
C LEU A 74 10.59 4.18 -7.33
N LEU A 75 11.75 3.55 -7.13
CA LEU A 75 13.00 4.19 -6.71
C LEU A 75 14.05 4.30 -7.81
N ARG A 76 14.10 3.37 -8.77
CA ARG A 76 15.16 3.32 -9.78
C ARG A 76 15.05 4.46 -10.82
N GLU A 77 16.13 5.22 -10.96
CA GLU A 77 16.34 6.21 -12.02
C GLU A 77 16.66 5.49 -13.32
N SER A 78 15.70 5.40 -14.25
CA SER A 78 15.88 5.26 -15.72
C SER A 78 16.82 4.19 -16.31
N GLU A 79 17.60 3.41 -15.57
CA GLU A 79 18.53 2.45 -16.16
C GLU A 79 17.79 1.22 -16.69
N GLU A 80 18.11 0.87 -17.93
CA GLU A 80 17.73 -0.38 -18.58
C GLU A 80 18.34 -1.55 -17.82
N SER A 81 17.60 -2.06 -16.87
CA SER A 81 17.86 -3.36 -16.27
C SER A 81 16.61 -4.19 -16.47
N GLU A 82 16.68 -5.20 -17.36
CA GLU A 82 15.72 -6.29 -17.40
C GLU A 82 15.75 -7.01 -16.05
N GLY A 83 14.94 -6.54 -15.09
CA GLY A 83 14.70 -7.23 -13.84
C GLY A 83 13.97 -8.54 -14.10
N ARG A 84 14.71 -9.57 -14.52
CA ARG A 84 14.20 -10.93 -14.73
C ARG A 84 13.94 -11.60 -13.40
N SER A 85 12.87 -11.20 -12.72
CA SER A 85 12.24 -12.15 -11.79
C SER A 85 11.57 -13.23 -12.64
N LEU A 86 12.35 -14.26 -12.98
CA LEU A 86 11.86 -15.49 -13.65
C LEU A 86 10.63 -16.04 -12.91
N ILE A 87 10.60 -15.89 -11.59
CA ILE A 87 9.48 -16.24 -10.73
C ILE A 87 8.28 -15.31 -11.01
N ALA A 88 8.42 -13.98 -11.03
CA ALA A 88 7.27 -13.12 -11.35
C ALA A 88 6.68 -13.43 -12.74
N TRP A 89 7.54 -13.66 -13.75
CA TRP A 89 7.10 -14.02 -15.11
C TRP A 89 6.39 -15.37 -15.17
N LEU A 90 6.98 -16.42 -14.57
CA LEU A 90 6.40 -17.77 -14.57
C LEU A 90 5.00 -17.83 -13.92
N TRP A 91 4.73 -16.95 -12.96
CA TRP A 91 3.50 -16.98 -12.18
C TRP A 91 2.43 -16.00 -12.68
N THR A 92 2.81 -14.86 -13.27
CA THR A 92 1.85 -13.89 -13.81
C THR A 92 1.54 -14.10 -15.30
N GLY A 93 2.39 -14.82 -16.03
CA GLY A 93 2.30 -14.95 -17.48
C GLY A 93 2.70 -13.68 -18.25
N GLU A 94 2.90 -12.57 -17.55
CA GLU A 94 3.36 -11.31 -18.12
C GLU A 94 4.88 -11.24 -18.06
N LYS A 95 5.54 -10.95 -19.20
CA LYS A 95 6.88 -10.40 -19.15
C LYS A 95 6.76 -9.11 -18.33
N TRP A 96 7.44 -9.04 -17.19
CA TRP A 96 7.60 -7.79 -16.44
C TRP A 96 8.51 -6.85 -17.26
N SER A 97 8.01 -6.42 -18.42
CA SER A 97 8.62 -5.43 -19.27
C SER A 97 8.22 -4.07 -18.71
N ARG A 98 9.23 -3.23 -18.51
CA ARG A 98 9.12 -1.80 -18.23
C ARG A 98 7.92 -1.21 -18.96
N THR A 99 6.89 -0.83 -18.23
CA THR A 99 6.01 0.23 -18.73
C THR A 99 6.58 1.52 -18.16
N HIS A 100 7.08 2.37 -19.05
CA HIS A 100 7.59 3.71 -18.80
C HIS A 100 6.47 4.66 -18.25
N GLY A 101 5.45 4.13 -17.58
CA GLY A 101 4.24 4.83 -17.17
C GLY A 101 4.37 5.45 -15.79
N GLN A 102 4.82 4.69 -14.78
CA GLN A 102 4.83 5.18 -13.40
C GLN A 102 5.91 6.21 -13.09
N ALA A 103 7.07 6.16 -13.74
CA ALA A 103 8.12 7.16 -13.55
C ALA A 103 7.68 8.58 -13.96
N ASP A 104 6.79 8.69 -14.95
CA ASP A 104 6.28 9.99 -15.40
C ASP A 104 5.27 10.62 -14.42
N ILE A 105 4.56 9.77 -13.66
CA ILE A 105 3.54 10.18 -12.68
C ILE A 105 4.17 10.97 -11.54
N TYR A 106 5.41 10.65 -11.17
CA TYR A 106 6.04 11.17 -9.96
C TYR A 106 7.24 12.08 -10.25
N ILE A 107 7.39 13.12 -9.44
CA ILE A 107 8.60 13.93 -9.34
C ILE A 107 9.43 13.38 -8.18
N ARG A 108 10.73 13.19 -8.38
CA ARG A 108 11.64 12.66 -7.36
C ARG A 108 12.35 13.80 -6.66
N GLN A 109 12.10 14.01 -5.36
CA GLN A 109 12.81 15.04 -4.61
C GLN A 109 12.65 14.94 -3.10
N GLY A 110 13.74 15.31 -2.41
CA GLY A 110 13.76 15.64 -0.99
C GLY A 110 13.23 14.53 -0.07
N PHE A 111 12.69 14.94 1.08
CA PHE A 111 12.22 14.02 2.10
C PHE A 111 11.18 13.01 1.61
N LEU A 112 10.32 13.35 0.65
CA LEU A 112 9.26 12.43 0.20
C LEU A 112 9.79 11.33 -0.73
N LEU A 113 11.01 11.47 -1.27
CA LEU A 113 11.63 10.66 -2.32
C LEU A 113 10.89 10.67 -3.68
N TRP A 114 9.56 10.57 -3.67
CA TRP A 114 8.70 10.74 -4.83
C TRP A 114 7.41 11.46 -4.41
N GLU A 115 6.86 12.30 -5.29
CA GLU A 115 5.54 12.91 -5.11
C GLU A 115 4.79 13.00 -6.45
N PRO A 116 3.44 12.98 -6.47
CA PRO A 116 2.71 13.02 -7.73
C PRO A 116 2.91 14.37 -8.43
N ARG A 117 3.25 14.33 -9.72
CA ARG A 117 3.38 15.51 -10.58
C ARG A 117 2.02 16.23 -10.62
N PRO A 118 1.96 17.54 -10.33
CA PRO A 118 0.71 18.29 -10.47
C PRO A 118 0.23 18.40 -11.92
N GLY A 119 -1.09 18.35 -12.13
CA GLY A 119 -1.72 18.48 -13.45
C GLY A 119 -1.34 17.37 -14.43
N PHE A 120 -1.05 16.16 -13.94
CA PHE A 120 -0.67 15.03 -14.76
C PHE A 120 -1.90 14.32 -15.30
N ALA A 121 -1.86 13.87 -16.56
CA ALA A 121 -2.87 13.00 -17.15
C ALA A 121 -2.21 12.06 -18.17
N LYS A 122 -2.34 10.75 -17.97
CA LYS A 122 -1.85 9.73 -18.90
C LYS A 122 -2.66 8.45 -18.74
N VAL A 123 -2.76 7.66 -19.81
CA VAL A 123 -3.22 6.28 -19.70
C VAL A 123 -2.03 5.41 -19.31
N ASP A 124 -2.05 4.88 -18.10
CA ASP A 124 -1.11 3.85 -17.64
C ASP A 124 -1.60 2.47 -18.04
N LEU A 125 -0.67 1.59 -18.42
CA LEU A 125 -0.99 0.26 -18.92
C LEU A 125 -1.51 -0.69 -17.82
N LYS A 126 -1.16 -0.44 -16.55
CA LYS A 126 -1.60 -1.25 -15.40
C LYS A 126 -2.78 -0.61 -14.68
N GLU A 127 -2.80 0.72 -14.58
CA GLU A 127 -3.81 1.42 -13.79
C GLU A 127 -4.97 2.02 -14.62
N GLY A 128 -4.87 1.99 -15.95
CA GLY A 128 -5.79 2.70 -16.83
C GLY A 128 -5.56 4.22 -16.78
N PRO A 129 -6.59 5.05 -16.98
CA PRO A 129 -6.46 6.50 -16.90
C PRO A 129 -6.00 6.97 -15.50
N VAL A 130 -4.81 7.55 -15.45
CA VAL A 130 -4.24 8.16 -14.24
C VAL A 130 -4.21 9.67 -14.44
N PHE A 131 -4.76 10.39 -13.46
CA PHE A 131 -4.66 11.84 -13.42
C PHE A 131 -4.42 12.36 -12.00
N THR A 132 -3.81 13.53 -11.93
CA THR A 132 -3.67 14.33 -10.73
C THR A 132 -4.19 15.74 -10.99
N ASN A 133 -4.76 16.37 -9.96
CA ASN A 133 -5.15 17.78 -10.03
C ASN A 133 -3.94 18.72 -9.99
N SER A 134 -4.19 20.03 -10.08
CA SER A 134 -3.20 21.11 -10.05
C SER A 134 -2.34 21.15 -8.77
N HIS A 135 -2.71 20.38 -7.75
CA HIS A 135 -1.96 20.22 -6.51
C HIS A 135 -1.30 18.84 -6.38
N GLY A 136 -1.35 17.98 -7.40
CA GLY A 136 -0.78 16.64 -7.35
C GLY A 136 -1.55 15.68 -6.44
N MET A 137 -2.87 15.83 -6.32
CA MET A 137 -3.75 14.85 -5.67
C MET A 137 -4.39 13.95 -6.72
N PHE A 138 -4.57 12.66 -6.42
CA PHE A 138 -5.35 11.73 -7.24
C PHE A 138 -6.85 11.92 -7.00
N ALA A 139 -7.33 13.15 -7.16
CA ALA A 139 -8.68 13.61 -6.85
C ALA A 139 -9.10 14.70 -7.84
N PRO A 140 -10.37 15.14 -7.86
CA PRO A 140 -10.79 16.33 -8.60
C PRO A 140 -10.08 17.60 -8.09
N GLU A 141 -10.26 18.73 -8.80
CA GLU A 141 -9.83 20.02 -8.29
C GLU A 141 -10.62 20.41 -7.03
N TYR A 142 -9.92 20.95 -6.05
CA TYR A 142 -10.50 21.52 -4.84
C TYR A 142 -9.93 22.91 -4.61
N PRO A 143 -10.76 23.93 -4.30
CA PRO A 143 -10.23 25.23 -3.94
C PRO A 143 -9.45 25.12 -2.63
N VAL A 144 -8.31 25.79 -2.54
CA VAL A 144 -7.53 25.86 -1.29
C VAL A 144 -8.37 26.50 -0.19
N GLU A 145 -9.07 27.59 -0.51
CA GLU A 145 -10.02 28.24 0.40
C GLU A 145 -11.19 27.31 0.75
N LYS A 146 -11.48 27.18 2.05
CA LYS A 146 -12.57 26.35 2.58
C LYS A 146 -13.76 27.21 2.98
N SER A 147 -14.91 27.00 2.37
CA SER A 147 -16.17 27.60 2.83
C SER A 147 -16.61 27.02 4.19
N ALA A 148 -17.21 27.84 5.05
CA ALA A 148 -17.73 27.40 6.35
C ALA A 148 -18.79 26.29 6.27
N ALA A 149 -19.49 26.18 5.14
CA ALA A 149 -20.49 25.14 4.85
C ALA A 149 -19.87 23.78 4.49
N ILE A 150 -18.54 23.70 4.37
CA ILE A 150 -17.81 22.49 4.00
C ILE A 150 -17.10 21.92 5.21
N ARG A 151 -17.11 20.60 5.33
CA ARG A 151 -16.25 19.83 6.23
C ARG A 151 -15.27 19.00 5.41
N ARG A 152 -13.98 19.27 5.54
CA ARG A 152 -12.91 18.64 4.76
C ARG A 152 -12.24 17.51 5.52
N ILE A 153 -12.10 16.38 4.84
CA ILE A 153 -11.36 15.22 5.32
C ILE A 153 -10.13 15.09 4.41
N ALA A 154 -8.93 15.23 4.97
CA ALA A 154 -7.69 14.89 4.28
C ALA A 154 -7.43 13.40 4.47
N LEU A 155 -7.62 12.61 3.41
CA LEU A 155 -7.30 11.19 3.41
C LEU A 155 -5.83 10.99 3.02
N LEU A 156 -5.05 10.41 3.92
CA LEU A 156 -3.63 10.11 3.75
C LEU A 156 -3.42 8.61 3.82
N GLY A 157 -2.55 8.08 2.95
CA GLY A 157 -2.34 6.65 2.88
C GLY A 157 -1.42 6.24 1.74
N ASP A 158 -1.41 4.94 1.47
CA ASP A 158 -0.65 4.31 0.40
C ASP A 158 -1.54 4.01 -0.83
N SER A 159 -1.18 2.99 -1.61
CA SER A 159 -1.91 2.56 -2.80
C SER A 159 -3.34 2.06 -2.52
N LEU A 160 -3.63 1.52 -1.32
CA LEU A 160 -4.98 1.10 -0.95
C LEU A 160 -5.89 2.32 -0.78
N ALA A 161 -5.41 3.35 -0.06
CA ALA A 161 -6.11 4.62 0.12
C ALA A 161 -6.23 5.43 -1.17
N ARG A 162 -5.21 5.37 -2.03
CA ARG A 162 -5.23 6.04 -3.34
C ARG A 162 -6.27 5.44 -4.29
N GLY A 163 -6.61 4.16 -4.12
CA GLY A 163 -7.43 3.41 -5.08
C GLY A 163 -6.66 3.04 -6.33
N TYR A 164 -5.49 2.41 -6.14
CA TYR A 164 -4.61 1.95 -7.22
C TYR A 164 -5.36 1.10 -8.25
N GLY A 165 -5.30 1.50 -9.53
CA GLY A 165 -5.94 0.76 -10.63
C GLY A 165 -7.47 0.88 -10.68
N ILE A 166 -8.06 1.76 -9.87
CA ILE A 166 -9.51 1.92 -9.76
C ILE A 166 -9.93 3.29 -10.28
N ALA A 167 -10.98 3.29 -11.11
CA ALA A 167 -11.65 4.51 -11.54
C ALA A 167 -12.10 5.33 -10.33
N MET A 168 -11.85 6.64 -10.35
CA MET A 168 -11.98 7.52 -9.18
C MET A 168 -13.35 7.45 -8.52
N ASP A 169 -14.42 7.41 -9.31
CA ASP A 169 -15.79 7.35 -8.84
C ASP A 169 -16.13 6.02 -8.14
N ARG A 170 -15.34 4.96 -8.35
CA ARG A 170 -15.48 3.63 -7.75
C ARG A 170 -14.57 3.41 -6.53
N ARG A 171 -13.74 4.38 -6.15
CA ARG A 171 -12.86 4.29 -4.99
C ARG A 171 -13.63 4.49 -3.69
N PHE A 172 -13.12 3.90 -2.60
CA PHE A 172 -13.83 3.90 -1.31
C PHE A 172 -14.01 5.31 -0.75
N ASP A 173 -13.07 6.22 -0.99
CA ASP A 173 -13.10 7.60 -0.52
C ASP A 173 -14.26 8.37 -1.15
N LYS A 174 -14.50 8.18 -2.46
CA LYS A 174 -15.62 8.80 -3.17
C LYS A 174 -16.94 8.13 -2.87
N LEU A 175 -16.96 6.81 -2.69
CA LEU A 175 -18.14 6.09 -2.21
C LEU A 175 -18.56 6.58 -0.81
N PHE A 176 -17.59 6.73 0.08
CA PHE A 176 -17.78 7.24 1.44
C PHE A 176 -18.25 8.71 1.43
N GLU A 177 -17.61 9.59 0.66
CA GLU A 177 -18.02 10.99 0.48
C GLU A 177 -19.47 11.10 -0.01
N ARG A 178 -19.86 10.31 -1.02
CA ARG A 178 -21.23 10.27 -1.52
C ARG A 178 -22.21 9.80 -0.45
N ARG A 179 -21.85 8.77 0.33
CA ARG A 179 -22.71 8.27 1.39
C ARG A 179 -22.92 9.30 2.50
N LEU A 180 -21.86 9.98 2.94
CA LEU A 180 -21.94 11.06 3.93
C LEU A 180 -22.86 12.20 3.46
N ASN A 181 -22.73 12.60 2.19
CA ASN A 181 -23.54 13.68 1.63
C ASN A 181 -24.99 13.27 1.34
N ALA A 182 -25.25 12.01 0.98
CA ALA A 182 -26.60 11.50 0.74
C ALA A 182 -27.43 11.38 2.03
N GLU A 183 -26.78 11.01 3.15
CA GLU A 183 -27.45 10.98 4.45
C GLU A 183 -27.58 12.37 5.11
N GLY A 184 -27.03 13.40 4.45
CA GLY A 184 -27.53 14.79 4.39
C GLY A 184 -27.62 15.64 5.65
N ARG A 185 -27.59 15.09 6.87
CA ARG A 185 -27.79 15.86 8.12
C ARG A 185 -26.99 15.38 9.33
N ALA A 186 -26.21 14.32 9.19
CA ALA A 186 -25.55 13.68 10.33
C ALA A 186 -24.37 14.48 10.95
N GLY A 187 -24.04 15.65 10.39
CA GLY A 187 -22.97 16.56 10.83
C GLY A 187 -23.31 18.06 10.82
N GLY A 188 -24.59 18.45 11.02
CA GLY A 188 -24.95 19.87 11.13
C GLY A 188 -25.19 20.61 9.81
N GLY A 189 -25.52 19.87 8.73
CA GLY A 189 -25.88 20.45 7.44
C GLY A 189 -24.68 20.87 6.57
N LYS A 190 -23.45 20.54 6.98
CA LYS A 190 -22.26 20.75 6.15
C LYS A 190 -22.14 19.69 5.06
N ARG A 191 -21.65 20.09 3.90
CA ARG A 191 -21.23 19.19 2.82
C ARG A 191 -19.84 18.64 3.13
N PHE A 192 -19.64 17.35 2.91
CA PHE A 192 -18.36 16.69 3.08
C PHE A 192 -17.55 16.70 1.78
N GLU A 193 -16.26 16.99 1.89
CA GLU A 193 -15.26 16.82 0.84
C GLU A 193 -14.15 15.90 1.35
N VAL A 194 -13.87 14.81 0.64
CA VAL A 194 -12.75 13.90 0.93
C VAL A 194 -11.63 14.17 -0.07
N LEU A 195 -10.57 14.84 0.40
CA LEU A 195 -9.40 15.20 -0.37
C LEU A 195 -8.38 14.05 -0.25
N ASN A 196 -8.17 13.32 -1.33
CA ASN A 196 -7.31 12.14 -1.34
C ASN A 196 -5.86 12.51 -1.67
N PHE A 197 -5.03 12.60 -0.63
CA PHE A 197 -3.59 12.82 -0.73
C PHE A 197 -2.79 11.51 -0.62
N ALA A 198 -3.43 10.35 -0.68
CA ALA A 198 -2.73 9.09 -0.62
C ALA A 198 -1.85 8.88 -1.85
N VAL A 199 -0.66 8.35 -1.62
CA VAL A 199 0.35 8.14 -2.67
C VAL A 199 0.87 6.72 -2.55
N THR A 200 0.94 6.02 -3.67
CA THR A 200 1.48 4.66 -3.72
C THR A 200 2.80 4.57 -2.97
N ALA A 201 2.92 3.52 -2.14
CA ALA A 201 4.12 3.18 -1.38
C ALA A 201 4.48 4.14 -0.23
N TYR A 202 3.66 5.15 0.06
CA TYR A 202 3.95 6.03 1.19
C TYR A 202 3.88 5.28 2.51
N ARG A 203 4.82 5.63 3.39
CA ARG A 203 4.91 5.14 4.76
C ARG A 203 4.46 6.21 5.75
N PRO A 204 4.21 5.88 7.03
CA PRO A 204 3.73 6.84 8.03
C PRO A 204 4.55 8.13 8.12
N THR A 205 5.87 8.06 7.90
CA THR A 205 6.75 9.24 7.88
C THR A 205 6.48 10.18 6.70
N GLN A 206 6.23 9.65 5.50
CA GLN A 206 5.84 10.45 4.33
C GLN A 206 4.41 10.98 4.47
N MET A 207 3.48 10.17 4.99
CA MET A 207 2.10 10.59 5.24
C MET A 207 2.05 11.76 6.23
N TYR A 208 2.88 11.73 7.28
CA TYR A 208 3.00 12.84 8.22
C TYR A 208 3.49 14.13 7.55
N ASP A 209 4.50 14.06 6.68
CA ASP A 209 5.01 15.23 5.96
C ASP A 209 3.94 15.83 5.03
N VAL A 210 3.20 14.99 4.31
CA VAL A 210 2.06 15.44 3.51
C VAL A 210 0.97 16.07 4.38
N ALA A 211 0.66 15.50 5.54
CA ALA A 211 -0.34 16.04 6.46
C ALA A 211 -0.01 17.50 6.82
N VAL A 212 1.21 17.73 7.32
CA VAL A 212 1.57 19.01 7.94
C VAL A 212 2.00 20.06 6.93
N ARG A 213 2.52 19.67 5.76
CA ARG A 213 3.03 20.61 4.74
C ARG A 213 2.09 20.85 3.56
N LYS A 214 1.27 19.87 3.18
CA LYS A 214 0.47 19.91 1.95
C LYS A 214 -1.02 19.91 2.24
N ALA A 215 -1.50 18.93 2.99
CA ALA A 215 -2.91 18.81 3.33
C ALA A 215 -3.39 19.98 4.20
N SER A 216 -2.55 20.45 5.13
CA SER A 216 -2.83 21.60 6.00
C SER A 216 -3.21 22.88 5.26
N LEU A 217 -2.71 23.08 4.03
CA LEU A 217 -3.05 24.23 3.19
C LEU A 217 -4.55 24.27 2.84
N PHE A 218 -5.21 23.11 2.78
CA PHE A 218 -6.64 22.97 2.48
C PHE A 218 -7.53 23.08 3.71
N GLN A 219 -6.95 23.38 4.88
CA GLN A 219 -7.65 23.57 6.15
C GLN A 219 -8.59 22.38 6.50
N PRO A 220 -8.11 21.12 6.48
CA PRO A 220 -8.95 19.97 6.79
C PRO A 220 -9.47 20.03 8.22
N ASP A 221 -10.73 19.60 8.42
CA ASP A 221 -11.32 19.41 9.74
C ASP A 221 -10.98 18.03 10.33
N VAL A 222 -10.56 17.10 9.47
CA VAL A 222 -10.17 15.74 9.84
C VAL A 222 -8.96 15.31 9.02
N TYR A 223 -7.91 14.87 9.69
CA TYR A 223 -6.82 14.09 9.08
C TYR A 223 -7.13 12.61 9.27
N MET A 224 -7.46 11.91 8.18
CA MET A 224 -7.73 10.48 8.18
C MET A 224 -6.51 9.75 7.62
N ILE A 225 -5.80 9.00 8.46
CA ILE A 225 -4.59 8.24 8.07
C ILE A 225 -4.91 6.77 7.99
N THR A 226 -4.70 6.16 6.83
CA THR A 226 -4.77 4.70 6.69
C THR A 226 -3.43 4.07 7.03
N LEU A 227 -3.40 3.23 8.07
CA LEU A 227 -2.28 2.35 8.33
C LEU A 227 -2.57 0.98 7.73
N THR A 228 -1.69 0.57 6.83
CA THR A 228 -1.72 -0.73 6.13
C THR A 228 -0.55 -1.59 6.58
N GLU A 229 -0.51 -2.84 6.13
CA GLU A 229 0.63 -3.75 6.34
C GLU A 229 1.94 -3.14 5.83
N LEU A 230 1.90 -2.30 4.79
CA LEU A 230 3.08 -1.57 4.34
C LEU A 230 3.60 -0.65 5.45
N GLY A 231 2.72 0.10 6.11
CA GLY A 231 3.10 1.05 7.16
C GLY A 231 3.57 0.39 8.46
N VAL A 232 3.14 -0.85 8.74
CA VAL A 232 3.36 -1.52 10.04
C VAL A 232 4.12 -2.85 9.97
N SER A 233 4.57 -3.29 8.80
CA SER A 233 5.41 -4.49 8.68
C SER A 233 6.87 -4.23 9.04
N ASN A 234 7.69 -5.28 9.04
CA ASN A 234 9.12 -5.22 9.39
C ASN A 234 9.94 -4.27 8.50
N ASN A 235 9.45 -3.91 7.32
CA ASN A 235 10.12 -2.97 6.42
C ASN A 235 9.66 -1.51 6.60
N TRP A 236 8.93 -1.19 7.68
CA TRP A 236 8.38 0.15 7.95
C TRP A 236 9.41 1.29 7.84
N SER A 237 10.68 1.00 8.14
CA SER A 237 11.79 1.96 8.13
C SER A 237 12.44 2.14 6.76
N SER A 238 11.95 1.47 5.71
CA SER A 238 12.59 1.53 4.39
C SER A 238 12.66 2.95 3.85
N HIS A 239 11.65 3.79 4.12
CA HIS A 239 11.67 5.20 3.74
C HIS A 239 12.88 5.93 4.34
N LEU A 240 13.07 5.82 5.67
CA LEU A 240 14.19 6.47 6.36
C LEU A 240 15.54 5.92 5.89
N ALA A 241 15.64 4.61 5.68
CA ALA A 241 16.84 3.98 5.16
C ALA A 241 17.20 4.44 3.75
N GLN A 242 16.20 4.72 2.91
CA GLN A 242 16.40 5.24 1.54
C GLN A 242 16.85 6.70 1.52
N LEU A 243 16.61 7.49 2.56
CA LEU A 243 17.14 8.86 2.63
C LEU A 243 18.68 8.90 2.72
N LEU A 244 19.30 7.87 3.30
CA LEU A 244 20.70 7.88 3.71
C LEU A 244 21.69 7.95 2.53
N PRO A 245 21.59 7.09 1.49
CA PRO A 245 22.54 7.13 0.37
C PRO A 245 22.51 8.46 -0.39
N HIS A 246 21.35 9.11 -0.43
CA HIS A 246 21.16 10.41 -1.07
C HIS A 246 21.55 11.59 -0.16
N GLY A 247 21.94 11.34 1.09
CA GLY A 247 22.25 12.41 2.06
C GLY A 247 21.06 13.31 2.36
N ILE A 248 19.84 12.81 2.22
CA ILE A 248 18.62 13.58 2.43
C ILE A 248 18.35 13.69 3.92
N ASP A 249 18.12 14.92 4.38
CA ASP A 249 17.76 15.19 5.78
C ASP A 249 16.39 14.56 6.12
N PRO A 250 16.28 13.77 7.21
CA PRO A 250 15.01 13.23 7.70
C PRO A 250 14.04 14.30 8.23
N ARG A 251 14.40 15.59 8.12
CA ARG A 251 13.57 16.81 8.26
C ARG A 251 13.08 17.12 9.68
N TYR A 252 12.68 16.11 10.44
CA TYR A 252 12.03 16.27 11.74
C TYR A 252 12.94 15.83 12.88
N ASP A 253 12.99 16.62 13.96
CA ASP A 253 13.91 16.38 15.08
C ASP A 253 13.69 15.04 15.77
N PHE A 254 12.44 14.60 15.95
CA PHE A 254 12.15 13.29 16.53
C PHE A 254 12.65 12.13 15.65
N LEU A 255 12.70 12.31 14.32
CA LEU A 255 13.29 11.32 13.41
C LEU A 255 14.81 11.35 13.49
N ARG A 256 15.43 12.54 13.52
CA ARG A 256 16.89 12.69 13.72
C ARG A 256 17.34 12.05 15.03
N GLN A 257 16.61 12.31 16.12
CA GLN A 257 16.87 11.73 17.43
C GLN A 257 16.72 10.21 17.43
N ALA A 258 15.67 9.68 16.79
CA ALA A 258 15.49 8.24 16.68
C ALA A 258 16.59 7.55 15.86
N LEU A 259 17.01 8.15 14.75
CA LEU A 259 18.13 7.66 13.93
C LEU A 259 19.44 7.68 14.72
N ALA A 260 19.73 8.78 15.43
CA ALA A 260 20.91 8.89 16.28
C ALA A 260 20.88 7.86 17.42
N ALA A 261 19.75 7.71 18.12
CA ALA A 261 19.58 6.72 19.19
C ALA A 261 19.72 5.28 18.68
N ALA A 262 19.29 5.01 17.44
CA ALA A 262 19.45 3.72 16.77
C ALA A 262 20.89 3.47 16.29
N GLY A 263 21.79 4.46 16.35
CA GLY A 263 23.14 4.37 15.82
C GLY A 263 23.17 4.25 14.28
N VAL A 264 22.17 4.81 13.60
CA VAL A 264 22.13 4.85 12.13
C VAL A 264 23.10 5.91 11.62
N HIS A 265 23.96 5.52 10.68
CA HIS A 265 24.92 6.40 10.03
C HIS A 265 24.55 6.59 8.56
N ARG A 266 24.96 7.72 7.98
CA ARG A 266 24.70 8.06 6.56
C ARG A 266 25.19 6.98 5.59
N ASN A 267 26.28 6.31 5.91
CA ASN A 267 26.91 5.30 5.05
C ASN A 267 26.44 3.87 5.38
N ASP A 268 25.44 3.71 6.27
CA ASP A 268 24.86 2.39 6.49
C ASP A 268 24.13 1.94 5.22
N GLU A 269 24.39 0.70 4.81
CA GLU A 269 23.57 0.04 3.78
C GLU A 269 22.09 0.01 4.21
N PRO A 270 21.12 0.17 3.30
CA PRO A 270 19.71 0.29 3.66
C PRO A 270 19.18 -0.86 4.55
N LEU A 271 19.67 -2.09 4.35
CA LEU A 271 19.28 -3.24 5.19
C LEU A 271 19.88 -3.15 6.61
N VAL A 272 21.10 -2.64 6.74
CA VAL A 272 21.76 -2.40 8.04
C VAL A 272 21.00 -1.31 8.80
N ALA A 273 20.67 -0.20 8.14
CA ALA A 273 19.87 0.86 8.74
C ALA A 273 18.49 0.36 9.20
N GLN A 274 17.79 -0.42 8.37
CA GLN A 274 16.51 -1.03 8.75
C GLN A 274 16.66 -1.96 9.97
N THR A 275 17.72 -2.75 10.04
CA THR A 275 18.00 -3.63 11.18
C THR A 275 18.21 -2.84 12.47
N LYS A 276 19.01 -1.76 12.41
CA LYS A 276 19.23 -0.85 13.55
C LYS A 276 17.92 -0.19 14.02
N LEU A 277 17.04 0.14 13.08
CA LEU A 277 15.75 0.75 13.34
C LEU A 277 14.68 -0.23 13.80
N ALA A 278 14.85 -1.55 13.70
CA ALA A 278 13.78 -2.52 13.93
C ALA A 278 13.01 -2.31 15.25
N ARG A 279 13.72 -2.00 16.35
CA ARG A 279 13.13 -1.73 17.68
C ARG A 279 12.46 -0.35 17.85
N TYR A 280 12.59 0.53 16.87
CA TYR A 280 12.08 1.91 16.91
C TYR A 280 10.74 2.09 16.19
N GLN A 281 10.12 1.02 15.69
CA GLN A 281 8.82 1.09 15.00
C GLN A 281 7.76 1.76 15.87
N LEU A 282 7.48 1.18 17.04
CA LEU A 282 6.45 1.68 17.95
C LEU A 282 6.81 3.08 18.48
N PRO A 283 8.04 3.37 18.98
CA PRO A 283 8.41 4.72 19.40
C PRO A 283 8.24 5.80 18.31
N ILE A 284 8.63 5.52 17.06
CA ILE A 284 8.49 6.49 15.96
C ILE A 284 7.02 6.65 15.58
N LEU A 285 6.27 5.56 15.43
CA LEU A 285 4.85 5.65 15.10
C LEU A 285 4.06 6.43 16.17
N ARG A 286 4.34 6.16 17.46
CA ARG A 286 3.78 6.92 18.57
C ARG A 286 4.12 8.41 18.46
N SER A 287 5.37 8.73 18.18
CA SER A 287 5.82 10.11 18.02
C SER A 287 5.11 10.80 16.85
N LEU A 288 4.98 10.15 15.70
CA LEU A 288 4.26 10.66 14.54
C LEU A 288 2.80 10.99 14.89
N LEU A 289 2.09 10.07 15.53
CA LEU A 289 0.69 10.25 15.90
C LEU A 289 0.50 11.37 16.93
N LEU A 290 1.35 11.44 17.96
CA LEU A 290 1.28 12.51 18.96
C LEU A 290 1.61 13.89 18.37
N HIS A 291 2.61 13.98 17.49
CA HIS A 291 2.93 15.24 16.81
C HIS A 291 1.83 15.66 15.85
N LEU A 292 1.24 14.71 15.12
CA LEU A 292 0.13 15.01 14.23
C LEU A 292 -1.12 15.44 15.01
N LYS A 293 -1.43 14.75 16.10
CA LYS A 293 -2.54 15.15 16.99
C LYS A 293 -2.33 16.57 17.49
N LYS A 294 -1.16 16.89 18.03
CA LYS A 294 -0.82 18.24 18.48
C LYS A 294 -0.96 19.27 17.34
N PHE A 295 -0.50 18.93 16.13
CA PHE A 295 -0.63 19.79 14.96
C PHE A 295 -2.09 20.02 14.57
N ALA A 296 -2.91 18.96 14.54
CA ALA A 296 -4.33 19.05 14.20
C ALA A 296 -5.12 19.86 15.24
N ASP A 297 -4.81 19.67 16.53
CA ASP A 297 -5.44 20.39 17.64
C ASP A 297 -5.22 21.93 17.50
N LEU A 298 -4.05 22.39 17.01
CA LEU A 298 -3.79 23.82 16.73
C LEU A 298 -4.72 24.41 15.67
N SER A 299 -5.25 23.59 14.77
CA SER A 299 -6.21 23.98 13.73
C SER A 299 -7.65 23.56 14.05
N SER A 300 -7.94 23.13 15.29
CA SER A 300 -9.25 22.57 15.69
C SER A 300 -9.72 21.42 14.79
N ALA A 301 -8.77 20.63 14.29
CA ALA A 301 -8.99 19.46 13.45
C ALA A 301 -8.82 18.17 14.26
N ASN A 302 -9.51 17.11 13.85
CA ASN A 302 -9.39 15.79 14.46
C ASN A 302 -8.44 14.89 13.68
N VAL A 303 -7.85 13.89 14.35
CA VAL A 303 -7.08 12.82 13.71
C VAL A 303 -7.84 11.52 13.87
N ILE A 304 -8.03 10.80 12.76
CA ILE A 304 -8.60 9.45 12.75
C ILE A 304 -7.58 8.52 12.09
N VAL A 305 -7.17 7.47 12.79
CA VAL A 305 -6.37 6.38 12.24
C VAL A 305 -7.31 5.27 11.79
N VAL A 306 -7.17 4.83 10.55
CA VAL A 306 -7.93 3.73 9.97
C VAL A 306 -6.98 2.57 9.74
N PHE A 307 -7.21 1.41 10.36
CA PHE A 307 -6.49 0.20 9.96
C PHE A 307 -7.15 -0.36 8.72
N LEU A 308 -6.37 -0.48 7.65
CA LEU A 308 -6.84 -0.92 6.35
C LEU A 308 -5.95 -2.04 5.84
N SER A 309 -6.54 -3.18 5.55
CA SER A 309 -5.83 -4.33 4.97
C SER A 309 -6.06 -4.38 3.46
N GLY A 310 -5.09 -4.96 2.74
CA GLY A 310 -5.36 -5.51 1.41
C GLY A 310 -6.38 -6.65 1.48
N VAL A 311 -6.80 -7.15 0.32
CA VAL A 311 -7.71 -8.30 0.20
C VAL A 311 -6.95 -9.58 0.52
N GLU A 312 -6.68 -9.81 1.79
CA GLU A 312 -5.85 -10.91 2.29
C GLU A 312 -6.55 -11.71 3.39
N PRO A 313 -6.20 -13.00 3.51
CA PRO A 313 -6.59 -13.80 4.67
C PRO A 313 -6.15 -13.14 6.00
N PRO A 314 -6.99 -13.19 7.06
CA PRO A 314 -6.68 -12.62 8.36
C PRO A 314 -5.35 -13.08 8.97
N GLU A 315 -4.91 -14.30 8.67
CA GLU A 315 -3.64 -14.87 9.15
C GLU A 315 -2.42 -14.07 8.67
N LEU A 316 -2.59 -13.30 7.60
CA LEU A 316 -1.54 -12.51 6.96
C LEU A 316 -1.67 -11.03 7.28
N SER A 317 -2.90 -10.53 7.36
CA SER A 317 -3.17 -9.10 7.61
C SER A 317 -3.15 -8.73 9.08
N LEU A 318 -3.49 -9.63 10.01
CA LEU A 318 -3.54 -9.31 11.45
C LEU A 318 -2.18 -9.21 12.14
N PRO A 319 -1.19 -10.10 11.91
CA PRO A 319 0.06 -10.09 12.67
C PRO A 319 0.83 -8.75 12.65
N PRO A 320 0.95 -8.03 11.52
CA PRO A 320 1.63 -6.73 11.47
C PRO A 320 1.01 -5.64 12.38
N PHE A 321 -0.27 -5.77 12.75
CA PHE A 321 -0.97 -4.79 13.59
C PHE A 321 -0.91 -5.11 15.09
N ARG A 322 -0.26 -6.22 15.49
CA ARG A 322 -0.02 -6.53 16.91
C ARG A 322 0.83 -5.43 17.55
N GLY A 323 0.47 -4.93 18.73
CA GLY A 323 1.16 -3.79 19.36
C GLY A 323 0.71 -2.43 18.83
N ILE A 324 0.32 -2.34 17.55
CA ILE A 324 -0.10 -1.07 16.92
C ILE A 324 -1.45 -0.62 17.47
N ARG A 325 -2.39 -1.57 17.71
CA ARG A 325 -3.70 -1.27 18.30
C ARG A 325 -3.57 -0.62 19.69
N GLU A 326 -2.77 -1.24 20.57
CA GLU A 326 -2.52 -0.69 21.91
C GLU A 326 -1.86 0.68 21.80
N LEU A 327 -0.84 0.83 20.95
CA LEU A 327 -0.14 2.09 20.72
C LEU A 327 -1.08 3.22 20.29
N VAL A 328 -1.95 2.99 19.30
CA VAL A 328 -2.87 4.04 18.82
C VAL A 328 -3.83 4.42 19.95
N THR A 329 -4.34 3.44 20.68
CA THR A 329 -5.22 3.67 21.84
C THR A 329 -4.54 4.54 22.91
N GLU A 330 -3.28 4.26 23.24
CA GLU A 330 -2.49 5.03 24.21
C GLU A 330 -2.25 6.50 23.80
N THR A 331 -2.32 6.83 22.51
CA THR A 331 -2.20 8.22 22.04
C THR A 331 -3.48 9.04 22.22
N GLY A 332 -4.62 8.38 22.50
CA GLY A 332 -5.93 9.02 22.54
C GLY A 332 -6.46 9.47 21.17
N VAL A 333 -5.82 9.02 20.07
CA VAL A 333 -6.30 9.24 18.70
C VAL A 333 -7.43 8.27 18.40
N THR A 334 -8.48 8.73 17.72
CA THR A 334 -9.58 7.87 17.27
C THR A 334 -9.05 6.80 16.30
N MET A 335 -9.38 5.54 16.56
CA MET A 335 -9.01 4.40 15.72
C MET A 335 -10.25 3.70 15.16
N VAL A 336 -10.30 3.54 13.84
CA VAL A 336 -11.30 2.74 13.14
C VAL A 336 -10.63 1.51 12.55
N ASP A 337 -10.99 0.34 13.05
CA ASP A 337 -10.40 -0.93 12.63
C ASP A 337 -11.24 -1.58 11.51
N LEU A 338 -10.66 -1.66 10.31
CA LEU A 338 -11.28 -2.28 9.12
C LEU A 338 -10.57 -3.57 8.71
N LEU A 339 -9.74 -4.17 9.56
CA LEU A 339 -9.06 -5.43 9.22
C LEU A 339 -10.05 -6.60 9.03
N ASP A 340 -11.29 -6.46 9.50
CA ASP A 340 -12.38 -7.41 9.32
C ASP A 340 -13.15 -7.27 8.00
N THR A 341 -12.81 -6.30 7.14
CA THR A 341 -13.59 -5.94 5.93
C THR A 341 -13.89 -7.13 5.02
N PHE A 342 -12.93 -8.04 4.86
CA PHE A 342 -13.04 -9.19 3.95
C PHE A 342 -13.26 -10.53 4.68
N SER A 343 -13.50 -10.50 6.00
CA SER A 343 -13.61 -11.71 6.82
C SER A 343 -14.80 -12.62 6.45
N SER A 344 -15.85 -12.06 5.86
CA SER A 344 -17.04 -12.80 5.39
C SER A 344 -16.98 -13.16 3.90
N THR A 345 -15.93 -12.76 3.19
CA THR A 345 -15.75 -13.07 1.76
C THR A 345 -15.21 -14.50 1.61
N SER A 346 -16.02 -15.40 1.04
CA SER A 346 -15.64 -16.80 0.83
C SER A 346 -14.54 -16.99 -0.22
N ASP A 347 -14.54 -16.16 -1.26
CA ASP A 347 -13.52 -16.15 -2.30
C ASP A 347 -12.92 -14.74 -2.45
N LEU A 348 -11.76 -14.54 -1.83
CA LEU A 348 -11.05 -13.27 -1.83
C LEU A 348 -10.61 -12.81 -3.23
N ASP A 349 -10.41 -13.72 -4.18
CA ASP A 349 -9.94 -13.36 -5.52
C ASP A 349 -11.01 -12.55 -6.28
N THR A 350 -12.30 -12.76 -5.94
CA THR A 350 -13.41 -11.96 -6.46
C THR A 350 -13.39 -10.49 -6.04
N MET A 351 -12.59 -10.15 -5.02
CA MET A 351 -12.46 -8.80 -4.49
C MET A 351 -11.14 -8.14 -4.88
N ARG A 352 -10.26 -8.83 -5.61
CA ARG A 352 -8.94 -8.33 -6.04
C ARG A 352 -8.96 -7.79 -7.46
N VAL A 353 -8.07 -6.84 -7.76
CA VAL A 353 -7.81 -6.40 -9.14
C VAL A 353 -7.23 -7.52 -10.00
N ALA A 354 -6.46 -8.41 -9.39
CA ALA A 354 -5.98 -9.66 -9.97
C ALA A 354 -5.75 -10.69 -8.86
N TRP A 355 -5.87 -11.98 -9.15
CA TRP A 355 -5.75 -13.04 -8.14
C TRP A 355 -4.44 -12.98 -7.32
N TYR A 356 -3.34 -12.49 -7.91
CA TYR A 356 -2.02 -12.35 -7.28
C TYR A 356 -1.78 -10.97 -6.64
N ASP A 357 -2.67 -10.01 -6.87
CA ASP A 357 -2.53 -8.63 -6.40
C ASP A 357 -3.55 -8.36 -5.29
N PRO A 358 -3.13 -8.16 -4.03
CA PRO A 358 -4.05 -7.93 -2.92
C PRO A 358 -4.75 -6.56 -2.96
N HIS A 359 -4.50 -5.71 -3.96
CA HIS A 359 -5.26 -4.48 -4.13
C HIS A 359 -6.75 -4.78 -4.41
N PRO A 360 -7.67 -4.10 -3.69
CA PRO A 360 -9.10 -4.30 -3.89
C PRO A 360 -9.56 -3.79 -5.26
N ASN A 361 -10.45 -4.55 -5.90
CA ASN A 361 -11.19 -4.11 -7.08
C ASN A 361 -12.35 -3.17 -6.69
N PRO A 362 -13.19 -2.70 -7.64
CA PRO A 362 -14.31 -1.83 -7.32
C PRO A 362 -15.27 -2.37 -6.26
N ASP A 363 -15.50 -3.69 -6.21
CA ASP A 363 -16.39 -4.31 -5.23
C ASP A 363 -15.72 -4.40 -3.85
N GLY A 364 -14.40 -4.68 -3.82
CA GLY A 364 -13.61 -4.58 -2.61
C GLY A 364 -13.60 -3.16 -2.01
N HIS A 365 -13.47 -2.13 -2.86
CA HIS A 365 -13.58 -0.73 -2.43
C HIS A 365 -14.98 -0.39 -1.90
N GLN A 366 -16.03 -0.99 -2.45
CA GLN A 366 -17.40 -0.84 -1.92
C GLN A 366 -17.53 -1.45 -0.52
N LEU A 367 -16.94 -2.62 -0.26
CA LEU A 367 -16.90 -3.22 1.08
C LEU A 367 -16.15 -2.35 2.07
N ILE A 368 -14.99 -1.79 1.67
CA ILE A 368 -14.21 -0.86 2.51
C ILE A 368 -15.05 0.37 2.88
N ALA A 369 -15.70 1.01 1.90
CA ALA A 369 -16.52 2.20 2.15
C ALA A 369 -17.70 1.91 3.10
N ASN A 370 -18.37 0.77 2.90
CA ASN A 370 -19.49 0.34 3.73
C ASN A 370 -19.04 0.03 5.16
N ASN A 371 -17.92 -0.68 5.31
CA ASN A 371 -17.38 -1.04 6.62
C ASN A 371 -16.89 0.20 7.38
N LEU A 372 -16.18 1.11 6.71
CA LEU A 372 -15.76 2.40 7.26
C LEU A 372 -16.94 3.19 7.81
N TYR A 373 -17.99 3.36 6.99
CA TYR A 373 -19.20 4.07 7.39
C TYR A 373 -19.85 3.41 8.62
N ARG A 374 -20.07 2.09 8.56
CA ARG A 374 -20.67 1.31 9.64
C ARG A 374 -19.89 1.43 10.95
N LYS A 375 -18.58 1.19 10.94
CA LYS A 375 -17.72 1.26 12.14
C LYS A 375 -17.68 2.66 12.74
N LEU A 376 -17.63 3.70 11.91
CA LEU A 376 -17.71 5.08 12.38
C LEU A 376 -19.05 5.36 13.07
N ARG A 377 -20.16 4.86 12.53
CA ARG A 377 -21.50 5.01 13.14
C ARG A 377 -21.63 4.23 14.45
N GLU A 378 -21.00 3.08 14.57
CA GLU A 378 -20.95 2.25 15.78
C GLU A 378 -20.04 2.84 16.87
N GLN A 379 -19.16 3.78 16.54
CA GLN A 379 -18.24 4.43 17.46
C GLN A 379 -18.63 5.89 17.68
N PRO A 380 -19.37 6.25 18.75
CA PRO A 380 -19.84 7.62 18.97
C PRO A 380 -18.72 8.67 18.94
N ALA A 381 -17.57 8.39 19.54
CA ALA A 381 -16.40 9.28 19.52
C ALA A 381 -15.78 9.41 18.12
N GLY A 382 -15.76 8.33 17.33
CA GLY A 382 -15.26 8.38 15.95
C GLY A 382 -16.20 9.12 15.02
N TRP A 383 -17.51 8.92 15.17
CA TRP A 383 -18.52 9.70 14.49
C TRP A 383 -18.40 11.19 14.82
N SER A 384 -18.31 11.51 16.11
CA SER A 384 -18.08 12.85 16.64
C SER A 384 -16.85 13.52 16.02
N ALA A 385 -15.71 12.84 16.04
CA ALA A 385 -14.47 13.35 15.44
C ALA A 385 -14.64 13.61 13.93
N LEU A 386 -15.29 12.70 13.21
CA LEU A 386 -15.55 12.82 11.78
C LEU A 386 -16.45 14.00 11.44
N VAL A 387 -17.55 14.20 12.18
CA VAL A 387 -18.61 15.17 11.83
C VAL A 387 -18.52 16.50 12.58
N GLY A 388 -17.72 16.55 13.66
CA GLY A 388 -17.49 17.73 14.50
C GLY A 388 -18.61 18.02 15.50
N ARG A 389 -19.06 17.00 16.26
CA ARG A 389 -20.14 17.13 17.24
C ARG A 389 -19.86 16.44 18.56
#